data_AF-A0A934KL01-F1
#
_entry.id   AF-A0A934KL01-F1
#
_cell.length_a   1.000
_cell.length_b   1.000
_cell.length_c   1.000
_cell.angle_alpha   90.00
_cell.angle_beta   90.00
_cell.angle_gamma   90.00
#
_symmetry.space_group_name_H-M   'P 1'
#
loop_
_entity.id
_entity.type
_entity.pdbx_description
1 polymer ?
#
loop_
_entity_poly.entity_id
_entity_poly.type
_entity_poly.pdbx_seq_one_letter_code
_entity_poly.pdbx_strand_id
1 'polypeptide(L)'
;MTRAARWFFPATGEQVTGAVFGSGSTGVVLAHEYFANLCGWRTYAMHLRDLGMRALAFDFQSDPRYPATSLRRRRPGSASSGQAHRRRHWLARIFHE
;
A
#
# COMPACT_ATOMS: atom_id res chain seq x y z
N MET A 1 -4.24 14.00 1.07
CA MET A 1 -3.30 13.69 2.18
C MET A 1 -2.90 12.22 2.12
N THR A 2 -1.70 11.88 2.57
CA THR A 2 -1.22 10.48 2.71
C THR A 2 -0.80 10.25 4.15
N ARG A 3 -1.23 9.14 4.75
CA ARG A 3 -0.92 8.79 6.14
C ARG A 3 -0.39 7.36 6.23
N ALA A 4 0.79 7.20 6.82
CA ALA A 4 1.29 5.88 7.20
C ALA A 4 0.50 5.37 8.41
N ALA A 5 0.25 4.07 8.47
CA ALA A 5 -0.49 3.44 9.55
C ALA A 5 0.07 2.05 9.86
N ARG A 6 -0.05 1.66 11.12
CA ARG A 6 0.21 0.31 11.60
C ARG A 6 -0.99 -0.17 12.39
N TRP A 7 -1.52 -1.32 12.03
CA TRP A 7 -2.61 -1.99 12.73
C TRP A 7 -2.07 -3.21 13.46
N PHE A 8 -2.59 -3.45 14.65
CA PHE A 8 -2.35 -4.64 15.44
C PHE A 8 -3.69 -5.35 15.63
N PHE A 9 -3.73 -6.64 15.32
CA PHE A 9 -4.91 -7.50 15.46
C PHE A 9 -4.74 -8.37 16.71
N PRO A 10 -5.32 -8.01 17.86
CA PRO A 10 -5.01 -8.67 19.13
C PRO A 10 -5.40 -10.15 19.16
N ALA A 11 -6.45 -10.51 18.43
CA ALA A 11 -6.94 -11.89 18.34
C ALA A 11 -5.93 -12.84 17.69
N THR A 12 -5.11 -12.34 16.76
CA THR A 12 -4.11 -13.13 16.01
C THR A 12 -2.67 -12.77 16.36
N GLY A 13 -2.45 -11.66 17.07
CA GLY A 13 -1.11 -11.10 17.30
C GLY A 13 -0.47 -10.50 16.04
N GLU A 14 -1.19 -10.46 14.91
CA GLU A 14 -0.67 -9.99 13.63
C GLU A 14 -0.52 -8.47 13.63
N GLN A 15 0.55 -7.99 12.99
CA GLN A 15 0.71 -6.58 12.67
C GLN A 15 0.59 -6.40 11.16
N VAL A 16 -0.09 -5.34 10.74
CA VAL A 16 -0.17 -4.95 9.33
C VAL A 16 0.29 -3.50 9.20
N THR A 17 1.16 -3.24 8.23
CA THR A 17 1.67 -1.89 7.97
C THR A 17 1.13 -1.43 6.63
N GLY A 18 0.80 -0.15 6.50
CA GLY A 18 0.25 0.39 5.26
C GLY A 18 0.30 1.90 5.16
N ALA A 19 -0.25 2.40 4.05
CA ALA A 19 -0.43 3.81 3.78
C ALA A 19 -1.85 4.07 3.26
N VAL A 20 -2.51 5.06 3.84
CA VAL A 20 -3.83 5.55 3.43
C VAL A 20 -3.67 6.81 2.58
N PHE A 21 -4.36 6.86 1.45
CA PHE A 21 -4.38 7.98 0.51
C PHE A 21 -5.81 8.50 0.37
N GLY A 22 -5.99 9.80 0.55
CA GLY A 22 -7.30 10.43 0.47
C GLY A 22 -8.17 10.24 1.70
N SER A 23 -9.42 10.70 1.60
CA SER A 23 -10.36 10.81 2.70
C SER A 23 -11.82 10.67 2.25
N GLY A 24 -12.06 10.13 1.06
CA GLY A 24 -13.42 9.89 0.56
C GLY A 24 -14.16 8.79 1.31
N SER A 25 -15.47 8.72 1.11
CA SER A 25 -16.34 7.67 1.67
C SER A 25 -16.13 6.31 1.00
N THR A 26 -15.86 6.27 -0.31
CA THR A 26 -15.53 5.00 -0.98
C THR A 26 -14.12 4.54 -0.62
N GLY A 27 -14.02 3.40 0.05
CA GLY A 27 -12.77 2.77 0.46
C GLY A 27 -12.26 1.78 -0.60
N VAL A 28 -10.96 1.76 -0.87
CA VAL A 28 -10.33 0.75 -1.73
C VAL A 28 -9.14 0.12 -1.01
N VAL A 29 -9.10 -1.21 -0.94
CA VAL A 29 -7.96 -1.94 -0.37
C VAL A 29 -7.12 -2.54 -1.49
N LEU A 30 -5.82 -2.24 -1.47
CA LEU A 30 -4.82 -2.65 -2.46
C LEU A 30 -3.84 -3.64 -1.83
N ALA A 31 -4.00 -4.90 -2.22
CA ALA A 31 -3.09 -6.00 -1.86
C ALA A 31 -2.05 -6.18 -2.96
N HIS A 32 -0.76 -6.21 -2.59
CA HIS A 32 0.30 -6.46 -3.57
C HIS A 32 0.44 -7.95 -3.89
N GLU A 33 1.04 -8.26 -5.03
CA GLU A 33 1.36 -9.62 -5.44
C GLU A 33 2.55 -10.21 -4.65
N TYR A 34 2.79 -11.50 -4.87
CA TYR A 34 3.96 -12.19 -4.32
C TYR A 34 5.27 -11.53 -4.79
N PHE A 35 6.26 -11.41 -3.90
CA PHE A 35 7.52 -10.66 -4.11
C PHE A 35 7.39 -9.15 -4.41
N ALA A 36 6.20 -8.55 -4.27
CA ALA A 36 6.02 -7.11 -4.28
C ALA A 36 5.92 -6.52 -2.86
N ASN A 37 5.72 -5.20 -2.77
CA ASN A 37 5.43 -4.50 -1.52
C ASN A 37 4.43 -3.36 -1.75
N LEU A 38 3.98 -2.73 -0.67
CA LEU A 38 2.97 -1.66 -0.72
C LEU A 38 3.34 -0.49 -1.64
N CYS A 39 4.62 -0.22 -1.88
CA CYS A 39 5.07 0.93 -2.67
C CYS A 39 4.69 0.82 -4.14
N GLY A 40 4.51 -0.40 -4.68
CA GLY A 40 4.03 -0.62 -6.05
C GLY A 40 2.67 0.02 -6.33
N TRP A 41 1.87 0.23 -5.29
CA TRP A 41 0.54 0.83 -5.39
C TRP A 41 0.52 2.35 -5.36
N ARG A 42 1.64 3.02 -5.05
CA ARG A 42 1.65 4.46 -4.74
C ARG A 42 0.99 5.32 -5.83
N THR A 43 1.36 5.10 -7.10
CA THR A 43 0.82 5.90 -8.22
C THR A 43 -0.68 5.68 -8.39
N TYR A 44 -1.14 4.43 -8.31
CA TYR A 44 -2.55 4.11 -8.44
C TYR A 44 -3.37 4.62 -7.24
N ALA A 45 -2.85 4.51 -6.02
CA ALA A 45 -3.50 5.03 -4.82
C ALA A 45 -3.64 6.57 -4.85
N MET A 46 -2.68 7.29 -5.43
CA MET A 46 -2.81 8.73 -5.68
C MET A 46 -3.90 9.02 -6.72
N HIS A 47 -3.98 8.23 -7.79
CA HIS A 47 -5.04 8.38 -8.77
C HIS A 47 -6.44 8.15 -8.15
N LEU A 48 -6.62 7.11 -7.33
CA LEU A 48 -7.87 6.86 -6.62
C LEU A 48 -8.23 8.00 -5.66
N ARG A 49 -7.24 8.55 -4.95
CA ARG A 49 -7.43 9.75 -4.12
C ARG A 49 -7.93 10.93 -4.95
N ASP A 50 -7.32 11.16 -6.12
CA ASP A 50 -7.67 12.30 -6.98
C ASP A 50 -9.08 12.13 -7.60
N LEU A 51 -9.58 10.89 -7.67
CA LEU A 51 -10.98 10.56 -7.96
C LEU A 51 -11.92 10.67 -6.74
N GLY A 52 -11.43 11.14 -5.59
CA GLY A 52 -12.24 11.32 -4.39
C GLY A 52 -12.44 10.07 -3.52
N MET A 53 -11.64 9.01 -3.72
CA MET A 53 -11.71 7.78 -2.90
C MET A 53 -10.69 7.79 -1.74
N ARG A 54 -10.86 6.85 -0.80
CA ARG A 54 -9.89 6.55 0.27
C ARG A 54 -9.22 5.20 0.00
N ALA A 55 -7.97 5.22 -0.47
CA ALA A 55 -7.23 4.01 -0.79
C ALA A 55 -6.28 3.59 0.34
N LEU A 56 -6.30 2.32 0.73
CA LEU A 56 -5.37 1.66 1.64
C LEU A 56 -4.47 0.71 0.84
N ALA A 57 -3.16 0.99 0.79
CA ALA A 57 -2.16 0.01 0.36
C ALA A 57 -1.48 -0.57 1.60
N PHE A 58 -1.46 -1.90 1.73
CA PHE A 58 -0.86 -2.58 2.88
C PHE A 58 0.20 -3.58 2.44
N ASP A 59 1.04 -3.99 3.40
CA ASP A 59 2.08 -4.99 3.24
C ASP A 59 1.72 -6.24 4.04
N PHE A 60 1.84 -7.41 3.43
CA PHE A 60 1.53 -8.70 4.08
C PHE A 60 2.54 -9.08 5.18
N GLN A 61 3.63 -8.31 5.36
CA GLN A 61 4.70 -8.58 6.33
C GLN A 61 5.30 -10.00 6.21
N SER A 62 5.07 -10.66 5.08
CA SER A 62 5.40 -12.08 4.88
C SER A 62 6.82 -12.29 4.37
N ASP A 63 7.49 -11.24 3.87
CA ASP A 63 8.89 -11.31 3.44
C ASP A 63 9.77 -10.30 4.23
N PRO A 64 10.66 -10.78 5.11
CA PRO A 64 11.63 -9.95 5.83
C PRO A 64 12.55 -9.12 4.92
N ARG A 65 12.65 -9.46 3.62
CA ARG A 65 13.47 -8.72 2.64
C ARG A 65 12.83 -7.42 2.15
N TYR A 66 11.52 -7.22 2.35
CA TYR A 66 10.79 -6.04 1.88
C TYR A 66 9.96 -5.36 2.97
N PRO A 67 10.58 -4.88 4.05
CA PRO A 67 9.83 -4.21 5.11
C PRO A 67 9.19 -2.90 4.62
N ALA A 68 7.92 -2.69 4.96
CA ALA A 68 7.15 -1.45 4.77
C ALA A 68 7.82 -0.18 5.37
N THR A 69 8.86 -0.37 6.19
CA THR A 69 9.60 0.66 6.93
C THR A 69 10.43 1.61 6.04
N SER A 70 10.46 1.42 4.73
CA SER A 70 11.13 2.33 3.78
C SER A 70 10.47 3.72 3.66
N LEU A 71 9.32 3.94 4.30
CA LEU A 71 8.68 5.25 4.48
C LEU A 71 9.41 6.19 5.45
N ARG A 72 10.51 5.76 6.11
CA ARG A 72 11.35 6.63 6.93
C ARG A 72 12.19 7.55 6.03
N ARG A 73 11.65 8.75 5.74
CA ARG A 73 12.32 9.94 5.15
C ARG A 73 13.62 9.63 4.36
N ARG A 74 13.48 9.16 3.12
CA ARG A 74 14.61 9.04 2.19
C ARG A 74 15.22 10.44 1.95
N ARG A 75 16.50 10.60 2.31
CA ARG A 75 17.37 11.65 1.72
C ARG A 75 17.43 11.42 0.20
N PRO A 76 17.50 12.48 -0.63
CA PRO A 76 17.54 12.33 -2.08
C PRO A 76 18.88 11.68 -2.48
N GLY A 77 18.83 10.43 -2.95
CA GLY A 77 20.02 9.69 -3.34
C GLY A 77 19.83 8.17 -3.35
N SER A 78 19.09 7.66 -4.32
CA SER A 78 19.27 6.35 -4.99
C SER A 78 17.95 5.97 -5.67
N ALA A 79 17.89 6.22 -6.96
CA ALA A 79 16.93 5.56 -7.83
C ALA A 79 17.32 4.09 -7.91
N SER A 80 16.46 3.18 -7.45
CA SER A 80 16.55 1.76 -7.76
C SER A 80 15.45 1.43 -8.76
N SER A 81 15.89 1.33 -10.02
CA SER A 81 15.35 0.54 -11.13
C SER A 81 13.92 0.03 -10.98
N GLY A 82 13.03 0.58 -11.81
CA GLY A 82 11.71 0.01 -12.07
C GLY A 82 11.83 -1.41 -12.63
N GLN A 83 10.94 -2.29 -12.17
CA GLN A 83 10.63 -3.54 -12.84
C GLN A 83 9.15 -3.51 -13.18
N ALA A 84 8.88 -3.22 -14.45
CA ALA A 84 7.63 -3.53 -15.09
C ALA A 84 7.64 -5.02 -15.44
N HIS A 85 6.79 -5.83 -14.82
CA HIS A 85 6.45 -7.12 -15.41
C HIS A 85 4.97 -7.51 -15.23
N ARG A 86 4.32 -7.59 -16.40
CA ARG A 86 3.18 -8.42 -16.79
C ARG A 86 1.96 -8.47 -15.86
N ARG A 87 0.93 -7.75 -16.33
CA ARG A 87 -0.50 -7.91 -16.01
C ARG A 87 -0.86 -9.38 -15.76
N ARG A 88 -1.27 -9.71 -14.54
CA ARG A 88 -2.39 -10.63 -14.23
C ARG A 88 -2.60 -10.71 -12.71
N HIS A 89 -3.82 -10.36 -12.29
CA HIS A 89 -4.39 -10.45 -10.95
C HIS A 89 -3.98 -9.37 -9.93
N TRP A 90 -4.45 -8.16 -10.20
CA TRP A 90 -4.63 -7.12 -9.18
C TRP A 90 -5.89 -7.43 -8.35
N LEU A 91 -5.75 -7.75 -7.07
CA LEU A 91 -6.89 -7.80 -6.15
C LEU A 91 -7.09 -6.41 -5.54
N ALA A 92 -7.96 -5.62 -6.17
CA ALA A 92 -8.52 -4.41 -5.58
C ALA A 92 -9.94 -4.73 -5.11
N ARG A 93 -10.22 -4.57 -3.81
CA ARG A 93 -11.58 -4.68 -3.27
C ARG A 93 -12.09 -3.29 -2.92
N ILE A 94 -13.21 -2.92 -3.53
CA ILE A 94 -13.90 -1.65 -3.31
C ILE A 94 -14.95 -1.87 -2.22
N PHE A 95 -14.98 -0.97 -1.25
CA PHE A 95 -15.95 -0.92 -0.18
C PHE A 95 -16.75 0.38 -0.31
N HIS A 96 -18.06 0.25 -0.22
CA HIS A 96 -18.98 1.36 -0.03
C HIS A 96 -19.47 1.28 1.42
N GLU A 97 -19.43 2.40 2.12
CA GLU A 97 -20.16 2.61 3.38
C GLU A 97 -21.63 2.94 3.11
#